data_AF-A0A1E7ICT0-F1
#
_entry.id   AF-A0A1E7ICT0-F1
#
_cell.length_a   1.000
_cell.length_b   1.000
_cell.length_c   1.000
_cell.angle_alpha   90.00
_cell.angle_beta   90.00
_cell.angle_gamma   90.00
#
_symmetry.space_group_name_H-M   'P 1'
#
loop_
_entity.id
_entity.type
_entity.pdbx_description
1 polymer ?
#
loop_
_entity_poly.entity_id
_entity_poly.type
_entity_poly.pdbx_seq_one_letter_code
_entity_poly.pdbx_strand_id
1 'polypeptide(L)' 'MQTSLISVVYLDGTEGAVSNDVLDVLIATGKIQRFQRSEGWVDIIRTGAKLRDYRHDAEYRGTERRADWPEDKNA' A
#
# COMPACT_ATOMS: atom_id res chain seq x y z
N MET A 1 -1.52 13.67 14.57
CA MET A 1 -0.44 13.04 13.80
C MET A 1 -0.08 11.72 14.50
N GLN A 2 -0.78 10.62 14.20
CA GLN A 2 -0.40 9.31 14.76
C GLN A 2 0.77 8.78 13.94
N THR A 3 1.97 8.78 14.52
CA THR A 3 3.14 8.14 13.92
C THR A 3 2.99 6.63 14.07
N SER A 4 2.24 6.02 13.17
CA SER A 4 2.14 4.57 13.07
C SER A 4 3.49 4.03 12.60
N LEU A 5 4.22 3.43 13.53
CA LEU A 5 5.43 2.68 13.24
C LEU A 5 5.04 1.33 12.66
N ILE A 6 5.71 0.94 11.59
CA ILE A 6 5.48 -0.28 10.83
C ILE A 6 6.66 -1.22 11.05
N SER A 7 6.39 -2.44 11.50
CA SER A 7 7.41 -3.47 11.66
C SER A 7 7.92 -3.92 10.29
N VAL A 8 9.24 -4.02 10.14
CA VAL A 8 9.91 -4.44 8.91
C VAL A 8 10.96 -5.49 9.23
N VAL A 9 11.24 -6.37 8.27
CA VAL A 9 12.37 -7.29 8.29
C VAL A 9 13.32 -6.90 7.17
N TYR A 10 14.54 -6.58 7.52
CA TYR A 10 15.60 -6.19 6.59
C TYR A 10 16.16 -7.40 5.84
N LEU A 11 16.95 -7.15 4.78
CA LEU A 11 17.60 -8.21 4.00
C LEU A 11 18.55 -9.08 4.82
N ASP A 12 19.15 -8.56 5.88
CA ASP A 12 20.02 -9.30 6.79
C ASP A 12 19.22 -10.14 7.80
N GLY A 13 17.88 -10.06 7.79
CA GLY A 13 17.00 -10.78 8.71
C GLY A 13 16.71 -10.05 10.02
N THR A 14 17.33 -8.89 10.25
CA THR A 14 17.02 -8.04 11.40
C THR A 14 15.60 -7.48 11.30
N GLU A 15 14.91 -7.40 12.43
CA GLU A 15 13.60 -6.77 12.56
C GLU A 15 13.75 -5.34 13.08
N GLY A 16 12.91 -4.42 12.60
CA GLY A 16 12.88 -3.04 13.07
C GLY A 16 11.51 -2.42 12.90
N ALA A 17 11.31 -1.21 13.41
CA ALA A 17 10.09 -0.45 13.23
C ALA A 17 10.42 0.90 12.61
N VAL A 18 9.72 1.27 11.53
CA VAL A 18 9.98 2.49 10.76
C VAL A 18 8.70 3.28 10.54
N SER A 19 8.83 4.59 10.26
CA SER A 19 7.68 5.39 9.82
C SER A 19 7.27 5.02 8.39
N ASN A 20 6.06 5.43 8.00
CA ASN A 20 5.55 5.19 6.65
C ASN A 20 6.44 5.82 5.56
N ASP A 21 6.96 7.04 5.77
CA ASP A 21 7.87 7.68 4.81
C ASP A 21 9.16 6.87 4.61
N VAL A 22 9.73 6.34 5.69
CA VAL A 22 10.96 5.53 5.63
C VAL A 22 10.67 4.18 5.00
N LEU A 23 9.49 3.59 5.28
CA LEU A 23 9.05 2.34 4.66
C LEU A 23 9.03 2.46 3.13
N ASP A 24 8.45 3.54 2.58
CA ASP A 24 8.36 3.75 1.14
C ASP A 24 9.75 3.78 0.48
N VAL A 25 10.71 4.48 1.11
CA VAL A 25 12.10 4.51 0.66
C VAL A 25 12.76 3.13 0.76
N LEU A 26 12.53 2.37 1.84
CA LEU A 26 13.07 1.02 2.01
C LEU A 26 12.51 0.03 0.98
N ILE A 27 11.23 0.16 0.63
CA ILE A 27 10.59 -0.60 -0.43
C ILE A 27 11.20 -0.22 -1.79
N ALA A 28 11.28 1.07 -2.11
CA ALA A 28 11.81 1.56 -3.39
C ALA A 28 13.28 1.17 -3.60
N THR A 29 14.08 1.23 -2.54
CA THR A 29 15.50 0.81 -2.56
C THR A 29 15.69 -0.69 -2.44
N GLY A 30 14.64 -1.45 -2.15
CA GLY A 30 14.68 -2.91 -2.01
C GLY A 30 15.50 -3.39 -0.81
N LYS A 31 15.53 -2.61 0.28
CA LYS A 31 16.35 -2.88 1.48
C LYS A 31 15.66 -3.74 2.55
N ILE A 32 14.41 -4.12 2.34
CA ILE A 32 13.63 -4.94 3.26
C ILE A 32 13.04 -6.15 2.54
N GLN A 33 12.92 -7.27 3.26
CA GLN A 33 12.31 -8.51 2.78
C GLN A 33 10.80 -8.48 2.93
N ARG A 34 10.30 -8.04 4.07
CA ARG A 34 8.86 -8.02 4.38
C ARG A 34 8.52 -6.95 5.42
N PHE A 35 7.26 -6.54 5.47
CA PHE A 35 6.76 -5.58 6.44
C PHE A 35 5.37 -5.95 6.95
N GLN A 36 5.03 -5.51 8.16
CA GLN A 36 3.78 -5.86 8.82
C GLN A 36 2.72 -4.78 8.57
N ARG A 37 1.60 -5.16 7.98
CA ARG A 37 0.37 -4.37 7.93
C ARG A 37 -0.61 -4.83 9.00
N SER A 38 -1.70 -4.08 9.16
CA SER A 38 -2.83 -4.44 10.03
C SER A 38 -3.38 -5.85 9.81
N GLU A 39 -3.31 -6.36 8.57
CA GLU A 39 -3.82 -7.70 8.20
C GLU A 39 -2.74 -8.79 8.19
N GLY A 40 -1.45 -8.47 8.36
CA GLY A 40 -0.38 -9.47 8.35
C GLY A 40 0.92 -9.01 7.70
N TRP A 41 1.84 -9.95 7.50
CA TRP A 41 3.14 -9.70 6.86
C TRP A 41 3.03 -9.69 5.33
N VAL A 42 3.72 -8.74 4.69
CA VAL A 42 3.77 -8.56 3.24
C VAL A 42 5.21 -8.73 2.78
N ASP A 43 5.47 -9.75 1.98
CA ASP A 43 6.78 -10.02 1.37
C ASP A 43 7.02 -9.15 0.11
N ILE A 44 8.19 -8.53 0.05
CA ILE A 44 8.63 -7.63 -1.03
C ILE A 44 9.55 -8.36 -2.01
N ILE A 45 10.06 -9.55 -1.64
CA ILE A 45 11.03 -10.30 -2.44
C ILE A 45 10.41 -10.63 -3.81
N ARG A 46 10.91 -9.90 -4.80
CA ARG A 46 10.36 -9.68 -6.15
C ARG A 46 10.06 -10.96 -6.92
N THR A 47 8.79 -11.17 -7.30
CA THR A 47 8.36 -11.50 -8.69
C THR A 47 6.86 -11.23 -8.90
N GLY A 48 6.32 -10.12 -8.38
CA GLY A 48 4.88 -9.85 -8.57
C GLY A 48 4.16 -9.17 -7.44
N ALA A 49 4.88 -8.61 -6.46
CA ALA A 49 4.29 -7.61 -5.57
C ALA A 49 3.88 -6.41 -6.44
N LYS A 50 2.64 -6.45 -6.96
CA LYS A 50 1.97 -5.29 -7.53
C LYS A 50 1.74 -4.32 -6.38
N LEU A 51 2.79 -3.55 -6.05
CA LEU A 51 2.57 -2.21 -5.51
C LEU A 51 1.54 -1.56 -6.45
N ARG A 52 0.45 -1.08 -5.87
CA ARG A 52 -0.64 -0.46 -6.61
C ARG A 52 -0.03 0.73 -7.33
N ASP A 53 0.30 0.53 -8.59
CA ASP A 53 1.07 1.47 -9.37
C ASP A 53 0.14 2.65 -9.68
N TYR A 54 0.26 3.74 -8.92
CA TYR A 54 -0.52 4.96 -9.13
C TYR A 54 -0.17 5.65 -10.46
N ARG A 55 0.86 5.21 -11.20
CA ARG A 55 1.20 5.73 -12.54
C ARG A 55 0.51 4.97 -13.66
N HIS A 56 0.04 3.75 -13.39
CA HIS A 56 -0.92 3.11 -14.26
C HIS A 56 -2.33 3.50 -13.78
N ASP A 57 -2.88 4.50 -14.45
CA ASP A 57 -4.33 4.60 -14.66
C ASP A 57 -4.77 3.31 -15.35
N ALA A 58 -4.94 2.24 -14.57
CA ALA A 58 -5.63 1.07 -15.05
C ALA A 58 -7.08 1.49 -15.16
N GLU A 59 -7.44 2.00 -16.34
CA GLU A 59 -8.81 2.36 -16.72
C GLU A 59 -9.75 1.34 -16.11
N TYR A 60 -10.55 1.78 -15.14
CA TYR A 60 -11.49 0.92 -14.46
C TYR A 60 -12.52 0.42 -15.47
N ARG A 61 -12.40 -0.84 -15.92
CA ARG A 61 -13.37 -1.50 -16.85
C ARG A 61 -14.49 -2.25 -16.11
N GLY A 62 -14.72 -1.93 -14.85
CA GLY A 62 -15.87 -2.46 -14.11
C GLY A 62 -17.11 -1.61 -14.34
N THR A 63 -18.30 -2.17 -14.15
CA THR A 63 -19.53 -1.37 -14.08
C THR A 63 -19.42 -0.45 -12.87
N GLU A 64 -19.50 0.86 -13.09
CA GLU A 64 -19.48 1.89 -12.05
C GLU A 64 -20.55 1.57 -11.00
N ARG A 65 -20.13 1.24 -9.77
CA ARG A 65 -21.02 0.87 -8.65
C ARG A 65 -21.40 2.05 -7.77
N ARG A 66 -21.01 3.26 -8.15
CA ARG A 66 -21.50 4.46 -7.48
C ARG A 66 -22.93 4.62 -7.95
N ALA A 67 -23.88 4.22 -7.10
CA ALA A 67 -25.27 4.58 -7.30
C ALA A 67 -25.33 6.09 -7.53
N ASP A 68 -26.11 6.50 -8.53
CA ASP A 68 -26.35 7.91 -8.82
C ASP A 68 -26.69 8.63 -7.52
N TRP A 69 -26.01 9.74 -7.28
CA TRP A 69 -26.33 10.59 -6.15
C TRP A 69 -27.80 10.99 -6.31
N PRO A 70 -28.67 10.83 -5.29
CA PRO A 70 -30.08 11.13 -5.48
C PRO A 70 -30.23 12.59 -5.90
N GLU A 71 -30.65 12.82 -7.15
CA GLU A 71 -31.01 14.14 -7.64
C GLU A 71 -32.22 14.60 -6.82
N ASP A 72 -32.04 15.69 -6.09
CA ASP A 72 -33.11 16.36 -5.37
C ASP A 72 -34.17 16.80 -6.39
N LYS A 73 -35.31 16.09 -6.43
CA LYS A 73 -36.47 16.49 -7.23
C LYS A 73 -37.24 17.58 -6.49
N ASN A 74 -36.86 18.83 -6.72
CA ASN A 74 -37.75 19.97 -6.58
C ASN A 74 -37.94 20.64 -7.94
N ALA A 75 -39.03 20.26 -8.62
CA ALA A 75 -39.67 21.02 -9.68
C ALA A 75 -41.18 20.88 -9.52
#